data_AF-A0AA37QAL1-F1
#
_entry.id   AF-A0AA37QAL1-F1
#
_cell.length_a   1.000
_cell.length_b   1.000
_cell.length_c   1.000
_cell.angle_alpha   90.00
_cell.angle_beta   90.00
_cell.angle_gamma   90.00
#
_symmetry.space_group_name_H-M   'P 1'
#
loop_
_entity.id
_entity.type
_entity.pdbx_description
1 polymer ?
#
loop_
_entity_poly.entity_id
_entity_poly.type
_entity_poly.pdbx_seq_one_letter_code
_entity_poly.pdbx_strand_id
1 'polypeptide(L)'
;MELHFKSRKLEKSCSVERESVRMWGAERSRVVRRRLAELAAAESLAVISCLPPARLHPLSGDRDGQFAVDVQHPFRLVFEPYQDEIPCLADGGVDKAKITAIRILGVEDYHGR
;
A
#
# COMPACT_ATOMS: atom_id res chain seq x y z
N MET A 1 -8.74 3.76 7.38
CA MET A 1 -9.15 3.94 5.97
C MET A 1 -9.64 2.60 5.44
N GLU A 2 -10.49 2.60 4.42
CA GLU A 2 -11.03 1.36 3.84
C GLU A 2 -9.99 0.68 2.94
N LEU A 3 -9.83 -0.64 3.10
CA LEU A 3 -8.87 -1.43 2.35
C LEU A 3 -9.57 -2.43 1.44
N HIS A 4 -9.30 -2.32 0.15
CA HIS A 4 -9.72 -3.26 -0.88
C HIS A 4 -8.49 -4.00 -1.41
N PHE A 5 -8.71 -5.14 -2.06
CA PHE A 5 -7.65 -5.92 -2.68
C PHE A 5 -7.96 -6.15 -4.15
N LYS A 6 -6.94 -6.07 -5.01
CA LYS A 6 -7.06 -6.34 -6.45
C LYS A 6 -7.61 -7.74 -6.75
N SER A 7 -7.43 -8.70 -5.84
CA SER A 7 -8.01 -10.04 -5.97
C SER A 7 -8.21 -10.72 -4.60
N ARG A 8 -9.15 -11.67 -4.54
CA ARG A 8 -9.35 -12.56 -3.37
C ARG A 8 -8.09 -13.35 -3.01
N LYS A 9 -7.27 -13.70 -4.01
CA LYS A 9 -6.00 -14.39 -3.78
C LYS A 9 -5.05 -13.50 -2.98
N LEU A 10 -4.90 -12.24 -3.40
CA LEU A 10 -4.05 -11.27 -2.72
C LEU A 10 -4.54 -10.99 -1.30
N GLU A 11 -5.86 -10.78 -1.14
CA GLU A 11 -6.48 -10.63 0.18
C GLU A 11 -6.16 -11.79 1.12
N LYS A 12 -6.31 -13.04 0.63
CA LYS A 12 -5.98 -14.24 1.41
C LYS A 12 -4.50 -14.28 1.77
N SER A 13 -3.61 -13.97 0.81
CA SER A 13 -2.16 -13.93 1.04
C SER A 13 -1.75 -12.86 2.04
N CYS A 14 -2.48 -11.75 2.12
CA CYS A 14 -2.25 -10.68 3.08
C CYS A 14 -2.81 -11.00 4.48
N SER A 15 -3.96 -11.67 4.54
CA SER A 15 -4.76 -11.83 5.76
C SER A 15 -4.54 -13.16 6.48
N VAL A 16 -4.13 -14.21 5.77
CA VAL A 16 -3.86 -15.52 6.35
C VAL A 16 -2.36 -15.69 6.56
N GLU A 17 -1.93 -15.77 7.82
CA GLU A 17 -0.51 -15.85 8.20
C GLU A 17 0.25 -16.93 7.43
N ARG A 18 -0.29 -18.15 7.39
CA ARG A 18 0.34 -19.27 6.67
C ARG A 18 0.59 -18.96 5.20
N GLU A 19 -0.36 -18.31 4.53
CA GLU A 19 -0.24 -17.96 3.11
C GLU A 19 0.74 -16.79 2.91
N SER A 20 0.69 -15.81 3.80
CA SER A 20 1.60 -14.66 3.84
C SER A 20 3.06 -15.10 4.01
N VAL A 21 3.31 -15.99 4.97
CA VAL A 21 4.63 -16.59 5.21
C VAL A 21 5.07 -17.46 4.04
N ARG A 22 4.15 -18.21 3.42
CA ARG A 22 4.46 -18.99 2.22
C ARG A 22 4.85 -18.09 1.04
N MET A 23 4.21 -16.95 0.87
CA MET A 23 4.49 -16.04 -0.26
C MET A 23 5.74 -15.18 -0.04
N TRP A 24 5.92 -14.66 1.16
CA TRP A 24 6.95 -13.65 1.42
C TRP A 24 7.92 -14.05 2.53
N GLY A 25 7.73 -15.15 3.24
CA GLY A 25 8.55 -15.52 4.40
C GLY A 25 8.12 -14.79 5.69
N ALA A 26 8.62 -15.27 6.83
CA ALA A 26 8.15 -14.86 8.16
C ALA A 26 8.34 -13.35 8.43
N GLU A 27 9.54 -12.83 8.20
CA GLU A 27 9.87 -11.43 8.47
C GLU A 27 9.02 -10.47 7.62
N ARG A 28 8.97 -10.69 6.30
CA ARG A 28 8.17 -9.85 5.39
C ARG A 28 6.68 -9.97 5.69
N SER A 29 6.19 -11.18 6.01
CA SER A 29 4.79 -11.38 6.43
C SER A 29 4.42 -10.53 7.65
N ARG A 30 5.31 -10.45 8.65
CA ARG A 30 5.10 -9.61 9.83
C ARG A 30 5.01 -8.14 9.45
N VAL A 31 5.90 -7.65 8.57
CA VAL A 31 5.87 -6.24 8.16
C VAL A 31 4.68 -5.93 7.25
N VAL A 32 4.30 -6.80 6.32
CA VAL A 32 3.10 -6.63 5.48
C VAL A 32 1.86 -6.44 6.36
N ARG A 33 1.64 -7.34 7.34
CA ARG A 33 0.52 -7.23 8.27
C ARG A 33 0.55 -5.94 9.09
N ARG A 34 1.73 -5.51 9.53
CA ARG A 34 1.91 -4.23 10.21
C ARG A 34 1.51 -3.06 9.31
N ARG A 35 1.94 -3.02 8.04
CA ARG A 35 1.58 -1.95 7.09
C ARG A 35 0.08 -1.92 6.83
N LEU A 36 -0.56 -3.08 6.64
CA LEU A 36 -2.00 -3.16 6.47
C LEU A 36 -2.76 -2.67 7.70
N ALA A 37 -2.29 -2.99 8.91
CA ALA A 37 -2.87 -2.47 10.14
C ALA A 37 -2.70 -0.96 10.28
N GLU A 38 -1.52 -0.42 9.95
CA GLU A 38 -1.25 1.03 9.95
C GLU A 38 -2.18 1.75 8.94
N LEU A 39 -2.33 1.21 7.72
CA LEU A 39 -3.23 1.74 6.70
C LEU A 39 -4.69 1.70 7.18
N ALA A 40 -5.15 0.55 7.67
CA ALA A 40 -6.52 0.39 8.17
C ALA A 40 -6.85 1.37 9.31
N ALA A 41 -5.89 1.64 10.20
CA ALA A 41 -6.07 2.54 11.34
C ALA A 41 -5.97 4.03 10.98
N ALA A 42 -5.29 4.40 9.90
CA ALA A 42 -5.13 5.80 9.49
C ALA A 42 -6.42 6.39 8.92
N GLU A 43 -6.72 7.65 9.25
CA GLU A 43 -7.90 8.35 8.73
C GLU A 43 -7.79 8.65 7.23
N SER A 44 -6.58 8.95 6.77
CA SER A 44 -6.27 9.20 5.35
C SER A 44 -4.83 8.87 5.01
N LEU A 45 -4.51 8.87 3.72
CA LEU A 45 -3.15 8.60 3.24
C LEU A 45 -2.12 9.65 3.71
N ALA A 46 -2.57 10.86 4.08
CA ALA A 46 -1.70 11.89 4.66
C ALA A 46 -1.08 11.43 5.98
N VAL A 47 -1.83 10.72 6.84
CA VAL A 47 -1.31 10.19 8.12
C VAL A 47 -0.14 9.24 7.88
N ILE A 48 -0.24 8.37 6.89
CA ILE A 48 0.79 7.39 6.54
C ILE A 48 2.07 8.06 6.03
N SER A 49 1.94 9.22 5.37
CA SER A 49 3.09 10.00 4.89
C SER A 49 3.98 10.50 6.04
N CYS A 50 3.41 10.68 7.23
CA CYS A 50 4.12 11.20 8.40
C CYS A 50 4.70 10.10 9.31
N LEU A 51 4.43 8.82 9.04
CA LEU A 51 4.83 7.70 9.89
C LEU A 51 6.13 7.04 9.39
N PRO A 52 7.31 7.34 9.99
CA PRO A 52 8.44 6.44 9.87
C PRO A 52 8.07 5.11 10.56
N PRO A 53 8.38 3.94 9.97
CA PRO A 53 9.26 3.70 8.83
C PRO A 53 8.53 3.33 7.51
N ALA A 54 7.25 3.68 7.34
CA ALA A 54 6.48 3.26 6.17
C ALA A 54 6.98 3.88 4.84
N ARG A 55 7.56 5.10 4.89
CA ARG A 55 8.14 5.80 3.72
C ARG A 55 7.21 5.81 2.50
N LEU A 56 5.99 6.33 2.67
CA LEU A 56 5.06 6.49 1.56
C LEU A 56 5.68 7.34 0.44
N HIS A 57 5.63 6.85 -0.78
CA HIS A 57 6.01 7.60 -1.97
C HIS A 57 5.10 7.27 -3.16
N PRO A 58 4.80 8.27 -4.02
CA PRO A 58 4.14 8.01 -5.29
C PRO A 58 5.08 7.23 -6.22
N LEU A 59 4.49 6.43 -7.10
CA LEU A 59 5.19 5.81 -8.22
C LEU A 59 5.04 6.69 -9.47
N SER A 60 5.89 6.45 -10.47
CA SER A 60 5.93 7.25 -11.69
C SER A 60 5.81 6.43 -12.97
N GLY A 61 5.51 7.08 -14.09
CA GLY A 61 5.43 6.48 -15.42
C GLY A 61 4.14 5.68 -15.61
N ASP A 62 4.25 4.42 -16.06
CA ASP A 62 3.08 3.52 -16.23
C ASP A 62 2.35 3.20 -14.91
N ARG A 63 2.92 3.66 -13.78
CA ARG A 63 2.38 3.49 -12.43
C ARG A 63 1.97 4.83 -11.80
N ASP A 64 1.87 5.90 -12.57
CA ASP A 64 1.33 7.18 -12.11
C ASP A 64 -0.03 6.96 -11.42
N GLY A 65 -0.23 7.61 -10.27
CA GLY A 65 -1.41 7.43 -9.42
C GLY A 65 -1.32 6.27 -8.41
N GLN A 66 -0.29 5.43 -8.50
CA GLN A 66 -0.01 4.40 -7.49
C GLN A 66 0.95 4.92 -6.42
N PHE A 67 0.92 4.25 -5.27
CA PHE A 67 1.76 4.55 -4.11
C PHE A 67 2.40 3.27 -3.58
N ALA A 68 3.54 3.42 -2.92
CA ALA A 68 4.24 2.33 -2.26
C ALA A 68 4.65 2.72 -0.83
N VAL A 69 4.62 1.73 0.06
CA VAL A 69 5.26 1.77 1.39
C VAL A 69 6.25 0.63 1.55
N ASP A 70 7.28 0.87 2.36
CA ASP A 70 8.37 -0.06 2.59
C ASP A 70 7.91 -1.25 3.45
N VAL A 71 8.14 -2.47 2.94
CA VAL A 71 8.00 -3.71 3.71
C VAL A 71 9.37 -4.08 4.28
N GLN A 72 10.27 -4.57 3.44
CA GLN A 72 11.66 -4.85 3.77
C GLN A 72 12.41 -4.80 2.46
N HIS A 73 13.44 -3.95 2.36
CA HIS A 73 14.15 -3.78 1.09
C HIS A 73 14.53 -5.14 0.47
N PRO A 74 14.21 -5.38 -0.81
CA PRO A 74 13.61 -4.46 -1.79
C PRO A 74 12.07 -4.44 -1.89
N PHE A 75 11.37 -5.16 -1.03
CA PHE A 75 9.92 -5.32 -1.10
C PHE A 75 9.13 -4.06 -0.71
N ARG A 76 8.07 -3.82 -1.47
CA ARG A 76 7.11 -2.72 -1.32
C ARG A 76 5.69 -3.24 -1.32
N LEU A 77 4.85 -2.68 -0.45
CA LEU A 77 3.40 -2.84 -0.54
C LEU A 77 2.88 -1.72 -1.44
N VAL A 78 2.28 -2.10 -2.57
CA VAL A 78 1.80 -1.19 -3.60
C VAL A 78 0.28 -1.12 -3.54
N PHE A 79 -0.25 0.08 -3.64
CA PHE A 79 -1.68 0.35 -3.68
C PHE A 79 -1.99 1.64 -4.46
N GLU A 80 -3.27 1.89 -4.69
CA GLU A 80 -3.78 3.10 -5.33
C GLU A 80 -5.05 3.57 -4.61
N PRO A 81 -5.45 4.85 -4.76
CA PRO A 81 -6.76 5.33 -4.29
C PRO A 81 -7.92 4.50 -4.85
N TYR A 82 -8.98 4.30 -4.06
CA TYR A 82 -10.16 3.53 -4.46
C TYR A 82 -11.45 4.28 -4.13
N GLN A 83 -11.71 5.33 -4.90
CA GLN A 83 -12.85 6.24 -4.77
C GLN A 83 -13.23 6.77 -6.15
N ASP A 84 -14.48 7.19 -6.33
CA ASP A 84 -15.00 7.61 -7.65
C ASP A 84 -14.26 8.83 -8.22
N GLU A 85 -13.91 9.78 -7.34
CA GLU A 85 -13.14 10.97 -7.71
C GLU A 85 -11.82 10.99 -6.95
N ILE A 86 -10.69 11.04 -7.69
CA ILE A 86 -9.37 11.18 -7.09
C ILE A 86 -9.09 12.68 -6.89
N PRO A 87 -9.04 13.16 -5.63
CA PRO A 87 -8.83 14.57 -5.36
C PRO A 87 -7.39 14.96 -5.69
N CYS A 88 -7.26 16.06 -6.43
CA CYS A 88 -5.96 16.62 -6.80
C CYS A 88 -5.73 17.98 -6.11
N LEU A 89 -4.48 18.28 -5.82
CA LEU A 89 -3.96 19.57 -5.42
C LEU A 89 -3.84 20.49 -6.65
N ALA A 90 -3.61 21.78 -6.41
CA ALA A 90 -3.49 22.78 -7.48
C ALA A 90 -2.31 22.52 -8.43
N ASP A 91 -1.30 21.78 -7.99
CA ASP A 91 -0.13 21.39 -8.79
C ASP A 91 -0.34 20.07 -9.56
N GLY A 92 -1.53 19.47 -9.49
CA GLY A 92 -1.86 18.21 -10.14
C GLY A 92 -1.49 16.95 -9.33
N GLY A 93 -0.86 17.09 -8.17
CA GLY A 93 -0.58 15.96 -7.28
C GLY A 93 -1.84 15.45 -6.57
N VAL A 94 -1.85 14.19 -6.13
CA VAL A 94 -2.99 13.65 -5.36
C VAL A 94 -3.05 14.28 -3.96
N ASP A 95 -4.23 14.78 -3.58
CA ASP A 95 -4.52 15.28 -2.24
C ASP A 95 -4.71 14.11 -1.26
N LYS A 96 -3.59 13.66 -0.68
CA LYS A 96 -3.53 12.52 0.25
C LYS A 96 -4.41 12.68 1.48
N ALA A 97 -4.76 13.91 1.88
CA ALA A 97 -5.61 14.14 3.05
C ALA A 97 -7.06 13.70 2.81
N LYS A 98 -7.47 13.63 1.55
CA LYS A 98 -8.82 13.24 1.12
C LYS A 98 -8.91 11.80 0.62
N ILE A 99 -7.80 11.03 0.66
CA ILE A 99 -7.80 9.62 0.31
C ILE A 99 -8.16 8.78 1.53
N THR A 100 -9.39 8.26 1.56
CA THR A 100 -9.96 7.49 2.68
C THR A 100 -10.22 6.02 2.34
N ALA A 101 -10.07 5.62 1.07
CA ALA A 101 -10.18 4.26 0.60
C ALA A 101 -9.05 3.96 -0.40
N ILE A 102 -8.45 2.77 -0.28
CA ILE A 102 -7.36 2.33 -1.16
C ILE A 102 -7.55 0.88 -1.62
N ARG A 103 -6.95 0.55 -2.76
CA ARG A 103 -6.90 -0.81 -3.30
C ARG A 103 -5.46 -1.32 -3.31
N ILE A 104 -5.20 -2.37 -2.53
CA ILE A 104 -3.92 -3.07 -2.51
C ILE A 104 -3.72 -3.83 -3.83
N LEU A 105 -2.63 -3.52 -4.51
CA LEU A 105 -2.27 -4.07 -5.82
C LEU A 105 -1.32 -5.27 -5.69
N GLY A 106 -0.42 -5.25 -4.70
CA GLY A 106 0.53 -6.33 -4.48
C GLY A 106 1.60 -6.02 -3.45
N VAL A 107 2.40 -7.04 -3.15
CA VAL A 107 3.69 -6.90 -2.46
C VAL A 107 4.76 -7.30 -3.47
N GLU A 108 5.56 -6.34 -3.90
CA GLU A 108 6.43 -6.45 -5.07
C GLU A 108 7.89 -6.25 -4.69
N ASP A 109 8.78 -6.99 -5.35
CA ASP A 109 10.23 -6.81 -5.30
C ASP A 109 10.65 -5.83 -6.41
N TYR A 110 11.25 -4.70 -6.05
CA TYR A 110 11.65 -3.67 -7.02
C TYR A 110 13.01 -3.95 -7.71
N HIS A 111 13.67 -5.07 -7.41
CA HIS A 111 14.96 -5.46 -8.04
C HIS A 111 14.83 -6.52 -9.13
N GLY A 112 13.65 -6.79 -9.68
CA GLY A 112 13.44 -7.74 -10.78
C GLY A 112 12.92 -7.07 -12.04
N ARG A 113 13.79 -6.95 -13.06
CA ARG A 113 13.34 -6.94 -14.46
C ARG A 113 12.73 -8.28 -14.83
#